data_AF-A0A2E5X6N6-F1
#
_entry.id   AF-A0A2E5X6N6-F1
#
_cell.length_a   1.000
_cell.length_b   1.000
_cell.length_c   1.000
_cell.angle_alpha   90.00
_cell.angle_beta   90.00
_cell.angle_gamma   90.00
#
_symmetry.space_group_name_H-M   'P 1'
#
loop_
_entity.id
_entity.type
_entity.pdbx_description
1 polymer ?
#
loop_
_entity_poly.entity_id
_entity_poly.type
_entity_poly.pdbx_seq_one_letter_code
_entity_poly.pdbx_strand_id
1 'polypeptide(L)'
;MFRKQGRLALLIGLCVSVAAPARAQVEHEFVIDRRASHWNWSVHIHNLGNLVGTPDESFDLDGRFWVELTENAGAVQDGRYVVMLAPVVPEIRAHIPGSPGYPNLLDVWTEGLVFSVDSPVFSVAGDGSFTAAMTIAVMAGELHTLFLGTETVMDLSATTSAPNPMNGTITQGPDGYHMEGFMLALFDFYDPVSGLYATLNMNGYLAGDETCAAGPSNVCSTEVNSTGAPAHISAIGSYEVAHNSLELYAGPVPDQFGIFFYSPTLVNGGAGFPLGDGRLCIGPGALQRLYPPVIGSGLAMARTLDLANPPAPAGQITAGSTWYFQAWFRDPGAGLSGFNLSNAIEVPFCP
;
A
#
# COMPACT_ATOMS: atom_id res chain seq x y z
N MET A 1 49.76 28.15 -58.50
CA MET A 1 49.48 27.54 -57.19
C MET A 1 48.13 26.83 -57.31
N PHE A 2 48.14 25.55 -57.70
CA PHE A 2 46.96 24.73 -57.99
C PHE A 2 47.12 23.40 -57.23
N ARG A 3 46.17 23.05 -56.35
CA ARG A 3 45.86 21.69 -55.84
C ARG A 3 44.52 21.77 -55.12
N LYS A 4 43.42 21.28 -55.71
CA LYS A 4 42.87 19.90 -55.72
C LYS A 4 42.42 19.34 -54.35
N GLN A 5 41.09 19.22 -54.25
CA GLN A 5 40.27 18.09 -53.76
C GLN A 5 40.29 17.67 -52.28
N GLY A 6 39.08 17.58 -51.73
CA GLY A 6 38.73 16.84 -50.53
C GLY A 6 37.27 17.07 -50.10
N ARG A 7 36.29 16.65 -50.92
CA ARG A 7 34.87 16.57 -50.48
C ARG A 7 34.73 15.31 -49.62
N LEU A 8 34.68 15.48 -48.31
CA LEU A 8 34.27 14.44 -47.37
C LEU A 8 32.72 14.43 -47.34
N ALA A 9 32.12 13.38 -47.86
CA ALA A 9 30.67 13.16 -47.75
C ALA A 9 30.36 12.74 -46.31
N LEU A 10 29.72 13.63 -45.56
CA LEU A 10 29.21 13.35 -44.22
C LEU A 10 27.90 12.53 -44.38
N LEU A 11 27.95 11.22 -44.12
CA LEU A 11 26.73 10.43 -43.93
C LEU A 11 26.06 10.91 -42.64
N ILE A 12 24.94 11.62 -42.78
CA ILE A 12 24.01 11.87 -41.68
C ILE A 12 23.22 10.57 -41.49
N GLY A 13 23.73 9.70 -40.61
CA GLY A 13 22.96 8.59 -40.07
C GLY A 13 21.89 9.16 -39.14
N LEU A 14 20.65 9.25 -39.62
CA LEU A 14 19.49 9.57 -38.81
C LEU A 14 19.30 8.42 -37.82
N CYS A 15 19.85 8.56 -36.61
CA CYS A 15 19.59 7.65 -35.51
C CYS A 15 18.16 7.94 -35.04
N VAL A 16 17.18 7.29 -35.68
CA VAL A 16 15.83 7.19 -35.14
C VAL A 16 15.95 6.32 -33.91
N SER A 17 16.10 6.94 -32.74
CA SER A 17 15.86 6.28 -31.47
C SER A 17 14.40 5.84 -31.51
N VAL A 18 14.19 4.55 -31.81
CA VAL A 18 12.92 3.88 -31.56
C VAL A 18 12.76 3.93 -30.06
N ALA A 19 12.05 4.94 -29.56
CA ALA A 19 11.52 4.92 -28.22
C ALA A 19 10.66 3.65 -28.17
N ALA A 20 11.13 2.64 -27.42
CA ALA A 20 10.26 1.56 -27.00
C ALA A 20 9.02 2.19 -26.37
N PRO A 21 7.82 1.65 -26.58
CA PRO A 21 6.64 2.17 -25.91
C PRO A 21 6.94 2.18 -24.42
N ALA A 22 6.74 3.34 -23.78
CA ALA A 22 6.86 3.47 -22.34
C ALA A 22 5.98 2.38 -21.73
N ARG A 23 6.63 1.40 -21.08
CA ARG A 23 5.92 0.36 -20.34
C ARG A 23 5.26 1.09 -19.17
N ALA A 24 3.95 0.88 -18.98
CA ALA A 24 3.26 1.51 -17.87
C ALA A 24 3.79 0.87 -16.57
N GLN A 25 4.54 1.64 -15.79
CA GLN A 25 4.83 1.29 -14.40
C GLN A 25 3.52 1.47 -13.62
N VAL A 26 3.09 0.43 -12.91
CA VAL A 26 1.92 0.48 -12.03
C VAL A 26 2.44 0.55 -10.61
N GLU A 27 1.91 1.47 -9.81
CA GLU A 27 2.24 1.56 -8.38
C GLU A 27 1.35 0.58 -7.61
N HIS A 28 2.00 -0.26 -6.80
CA HIS A 28 1.38 -1.26 -5.95
C HIS A 28 1.67 -0.90 -4.49
N GLU A 29 0.65 -0.97 -3.64
CA GLU A 29 0.75 -0.71 -2.21
C GLU A 29 0.79 -2.03 -1.45
N PHE A 30 1.74 -2.18 -0.54
CA PHE A 30 1.91 -3.38 0.28
C PHE A 30 1.75 -3.03 1.75
N VAL A 31 1.08 -3.88 2.51
CA VAL A 31 1.07 -3.85 3.97
C VAL A 31 2.19 -4.71 4.50
N ILE A 32 2.96 -4.16 5.43
CA ILE A 32 4.09 -4.85 6.05
C ILE A 32 3.56 -5.96 6.96
N ASP A 33 4.01 -7.20 6.74
CA ASP A 33 3.86 -8.26 7.73
C ASP A 33 4.86 -7.99 8.86
N ARG A 34 4.34 -7.46 9.96
CA ARG A 34 5.12 -7.12 11.14
C ARG A 34 5.92 -8.31 11.70
N ARG A 35 5.36 -9.52 11.71
CA ARG A 35 6.03 -10.69 12.31
C ARG A 35 7.17 -11.20 11.43
N ALA A 36 7.00 -11.11 10.12
CA ALA A 36 8.04 -11.45 9.17
C ALA A 36 9.10 -10.33 9.06
N SER A 37 8.71 -9.08 9.31
CA SER A 37 9.58 -7.90 9.21
C SER A 37 10.32 -7.57 10.51
N HIS A 38 11.03 -8.56 11.05
CA HIS A 38 11.83 -8.44 12.26
C HIS A 38 13.26 -7.99 11.95
N TRP A 39 13.75 -7.01 12.71
CA TRP A 39 15.06 -6.38 12.52
C TRP A 39 15.90 -6.46 13.79
N ASN A 40 17.21 -6.53 13.59
CA ASN A 40 18.21 -6.35 14.64
C ASN A 40 18.98 -5.07 14.36
N TRP A 41 19.45 -4.44 15.42
CA TRP A 41 20.30 -3.27 15.33
C TRP A 41 21.53 -3.42 16.22
N SER A 42 22.58 -2.68 15.93
CA SER A 42 23.73 -2.52 16.80
C SER A 42 24.38 -1.17 16.56
N VAL A 43 24.82 -0.52 17.63
CA VAL A 43 25.51 0.77 17.53
C VAL A 43 26.85 0.66 18.22
N HIS A 44 27.89 1.07 17.51
CA HIS A 44 29.22 1.27 18.07
C HIS A 44 29.53 2.76 18.09
N ILE A 45 29.75 3.31 19.29
CA ILE A 45 30.24 4.68 19.46
C ILE A 45 31.74 4.64 19.67
N HIS A 46 32.48 5.30 18.78
CA HIS A 46 33.93 5.33 18.85
C HIS A 46 34.37 5.97 20.17
N ASN A 47 35.26 5.27 20.89
CA ASN A 47 35.77 5.59 22.23
C ASN A 47 34.84 5.35 23.42
N LEU A 48 33.54 5.04 23.21
CA LEU A 48 32.60 4.73 24.31
C LEU A 48 32.16 3.26 24.30
N GLY A 49 32.23 2.57 23.17
CA GLY A 49 31.90 1.15 23.04
C GLY A 49 30.51 0.92 22.44
N ASN A 50 29.96 -0.27 22.67
CA ASN A 50 28.68 -0.68 22.09
C ASN A 50 27.52 -0.24 22.99
N LEU A 51 26.43 0.21 22.37
CA LEU A 51 25.16 0.35 23.05
C LEU A 51 24.58 -1.03 23.38
N VAL A 52 23.93 -1.13 24.54
CA VAL A 52 23.19 -2.30 25.00
C VAL A 52 21.71 -1.97 24.94
N GLY A 53 20.93 -2.78 24.22
CA GLY A 53 19.50 -2.59 24.04
C GLY A 53 18.70 -2.80 25.32
N THR A 54 17.50 -2.22 25.39
CA THR A 54 16.57 -2.43 26.51
C THR A 54 15.14 -2.47 25.96
N PRO A 55 14.44 -3.61 25.97
CA PRO A 55 14.83 -4.89 26.57
C PRO A 55 15.90 -5.69 25.80
N ASP A 56 16.03 -5.47 24.49
CA ASP A 56 16.97 -6.15 23.59
C ASP A 56 17.31 -5.26 22.37
N GLU A 57 18.12 -5.78 21.45
CA GLU A 57 18.55 -5.10 20.23
C GLU A 57 17.67 -5.42 19.00
N SER A 58 16.36 -5.56 19.20
CA SER A 58 15.40 -5.86 18.14
C SER A 58 14.28 -4.82 18.00
N PHE A 59 13.69 -4.75 16.81
CA PHE A 59 12.43 -4.06 16.56
C PHE A 59 11.71 -4.69 15.36
N ASP A 60 10.40 -4.45 15.25
CA ASP A 60 9.62 -4.76 14.07
C ASP A 60 9.30 -3.49 13.28
N LEU A 61 9.05 -3.66 11.99
CA LEU A 61 8.42 -2.64 11.16
C LEU A 61 6.92 -2.88 11.09
N ASP A 62 6.14 -1.82 11.20
CA ASP A 62 4.70 -1.82 10.96
C ASP A 62 4.39 -0.72 9.94
N GLY A 63 3.36 -0.87 9.12
CA GLY A 63 2.97 0.13 8.12
C GLY A 63 2.94 -0.40 6.70
N ARG A 64 3.34 0.44 5.75
CA ARG A 64 3.10 0.23 4.31
C ARG A 64 4.30 0.61 3.45
N PHE A 65 4.46 -0.04 2.31
CA PHE A 65 5.44 0.34 1.29
C PHE A 65 4.83 0.30 -0.11
N TRP A 66 5.35 1.14 -1.00
CA TRP A 66 4.88 1.26 -2.37
C TRP A 66 5.97 0.86 -3.35
N VAL A 67 5.61 0.03 -4.32
CA VAL A 67 6.52 -0.47 -5.35
C VAL A 67 5.89 -0.21 -6.72
N GLU A 68 6.65 0.42 -7.60
CA GLU A 68 6.32 0.46 -9.01
C GLU A 68 6.78 -0.84 -9.66
N LEU A 69 5.86 -1.62 -10.22
CA LEU A 69 6.16 -2.84 -10.95
C LEU A 69 5.90 -2.66 -12.45
N THR A 70 6.76 -3.27 -13.26
CA THR A 70 6.59 -3.36 -14.71
C THR A 70 6.41 -4.82 -15.11
N GLU A 71 5.23 -5.13 -15.64
CA GLU A 71 4.91 -6.47 -16.11
C GLU A 71 5.03 -6.59 -17.64
N ASN A 72 5.40 -7.79 -18.10
CA ASN A 72 5.34 -8.17 -19.49
C ASN A 72 4.82 -9.61 -19.62
N ALA A 73 3.75 -9.79 -20.39
CA ALA A 73 3.11 -11.08 -20.61
C ALA A 73 2.75 -11.83 -19.31
N GLY A 74 2.37 -11.09 -18.26
CA GLY A 74 1.98 -11.63 -16.95
C GLY A 74 3.13 -11.97 -16.00
N ALA A 75 4.37 -11.62 -16.35
CA ALA A 75 5.53 -11.75 -15.47
C ALA A 75 6.12 -10.38 -15.13
N VAL A 76 6.47 -10.16 -13.86
CA VAL A 76 7.20 -8.97 -13.42
C VAL A 76 8.61 -9.01 -14.02
N GLN A 77 9.04 -7.92 -14.63
CA GLN A 77 10.36 -7.80 -15.26
C GLN A 77 11.25 -6.80 -14.53
N ASP A 78 10.67 -5.70 -14.09
CA ASP A 78 11.37 -4.61 -13.42
C ASP A 78 10.52 -4.09 -12.25
N GLY A 79 11.19 -3.60 -11.21
CA GLY A 79 10.56 -3.04 -10.02
C GLY A 79 11.32 -1.80 -9.50
N ARG A 80 10.64 -0.97 -8.71
CA ARG A 80 11.26 0.15 -8.00
C ARG A 80 10.53 0.40 -6.68
N TYR A 81 11.25 0.41 -5.56
CA TYR A 81 10.72 0.90 -4.30
C TYR A 81 10.67 2.43 -4.35
N VAL A 82 9.48 3.00 -4.12
CA VAL A 82 9.26 4.45 -4.24
C VAL A 82 9.29 5.11 -2.87
N VAL A 83 8.50 4.58 -1.95
CA VAL A 83 8.35 5.12 -0.62
C VAL A 83 7.91 4.02 0.32
N MET A 84 8.29 4.14 1.58
CA MET A 84 7.76 3.34 2.67
C MET A 84 7.41 4.27 3.83
N LEU A 85 6.33 3.93 4.53
CA LEU A 85 5.94 4.56 5.78
C LEU A 85 5.91 3.45 6.82
N ALA A 86 7.08 3.18 7.41
CA ALA A 86 7.26 2.11 8.38
C ALA A 86 7.72 2.64 9.74
N PRO A 87 6.78 2.96 10.66
CA PRO A 87 7.11 3.18 12.06
C PRO A 87 7.81 1.97 12.70
N VAL A 88 8.76 2.29 13.57
CA VAL A 88 9.54 1.31 14.35
C VAL A 88 8.81 0.95 15.64
N VAL A 89 8.60 -0.35 15.88
CA VAL A 89 7.88 -0.83 17.06
C VAL A 89 8.56 -2.06 17.68
N PRO A 90 8.98 -2.04 18.96
CA PRO A 90 9.00 -0.88 19.85
C PRO A 90 10.08 0.13 19.47
N GLU A 91 9.97 1.35 20.01
CA GLU A 91 11.03 2.36 19.88
C GLU A 91 12.36 1.84 20.42
N ILE A 92 13.45 2.28 19.79
CA ILE A 92 14.80 1.90 20.20
C ILE A 92 15.12 2.59 21.52
N ARG A 93 15.52 1.80 22.51
CA ARG A 93 16.08 2.26 23.79
C ARG A 93 17.36 1.51 24.08
N ALA A 94 18.40 2.23 24.46
CA ALA A 94 19.70 1.65 24.70
C ALA A 94 20.53 2.47 25.69
N HIS A 95 21.60 1.87 26.20
CA HIS A 95 22.51 2.55 27.12
C HIS A 95 23.94 2.04 26.98
N ILE A 96 24.90 2.83 27.46
CA ILE A 96 26.28 2.38 27.72
C ILE A 96 26.42 2.18 29.23
N PRO A 97 26.68 0.94 29.69
CA PRO A 97 26.77 0.66 31.11
C PRO A 97 27.95 1.40 31.75
N GLY A 98 27.70 1.92 32.95
CA GLY A 98 28.76 2.45 33.83
C GLY A 98 29.64 1.35 34.41
N SER A 99 30.68 1.76 35.13
CA SER A 99 31.40 0.84 35.99
C SER A 99 30.47 0.27 37.07
N PRO A 100 30.74 -0.94 37.60
CA PRO A 100 29.88 -1.54 38.62
C PRO A 100 29.64 -0.59 39.80
N GLY A 101 28.36 -0.30 40.09
CA GLY A 101 27.95 0.62 41.16
C GLY A 101 27.79 2.09 40.75
N TYR A 102 28.00 2.42 39.47
CA TYR A 102 27.79 3.75 38.90
C TYR A 102 26.63 3.74 37.90
N PRO A 103 25.96 4.90 37.67
CA PRO A 103 24.92 5.01 36.67
C PRO A 103 25.46 4.78 35.24
N ASN A 104 24.54 4.63 34.28
CA ASN A 104 24.88 4.54 32.87
C ASN A 104 25.70 5.77 32.42
N LEU A 105 26.67 5.53 31.54
CA LEU A 105 27.48 6.60 30.96
C LEU A 105 26.68 7.43 29.97
N LEU A 106 25.76 6.76 29.27
CA LEU A 106 24.91 7.33 28.24
C LEU A 106 23.62 6.52 28.20
N ASP A 107 22.48 7.18 28.22
CA ASP A 107 21.18 6.59 27.85
C ASP A 107 20.73 7.23 26.54
N VAL A 108 20.19 6.42 25.63
CA VAL A 108 19.62 6.90 24.38
C VAL A 108 18.26 6.26 24.12
N TRP A 109 17.35 7.04 23.55
CA TRP A 109 16.11 6.50 23.00
C TRP A 109 15.63 7.31 21.81
N THR A 110 14.85 6.66 20.97
CA THR A 110 14.19 7.28 19.82
C THR A 110 12.72 7.51 20.12
N GLU A 111 12.14 8.60 19.65
CA GLU A 111 10.69 8.82 19.66
C GLU A 111 10.16 9.04 18.24
N GLY A 112 9.05 8.37 17.90
CA GLY A 112 8.35 8.59 16.62
C GLY A 112 9.17 8.22 15.36
N LEU A 113 10.06 7.24 15.46
CA LEU A 113 10.95 6.85 14.36
C LEU A 113 10.16 6.17 13.22
N VAL A 114 10.24 6.76 12.02
CA VAL A 114 9.59 6.25 10.80
C VAL A 114 10.63 6.14 9.69
N PHE A 115 10.77 4.94 9.13
CA PHE A 115 11.64 4.70 7.97
C PHE A 115 10.87 4.76 6.66
N SER A 116 11.58 5.20 5.64
CA SER A 116 11.25 5.02 4.24
C SER A 116 12.37 4.31 3.52
N VAL A 117 12.02 3.61 2.45
CA VAL A 117 12.97 2.94 1.57
C VAL A 117 12.75 3.42 0.15
N ASP A 118 13.85 3.67 -0.54
CA ASP A 118 13.89 4.00 -1.94
C ASP A 118 14.91 3.10 -2.65
N SER A 119 14.63 2.78 -3.91
CA SER A 119 15.58 2.09 -4.77
C SER A 119 15.60 2.70 -6.16
N PRO A 120 16.72 2.60 -6.89
CA PRO A 120 16.68 2.64 -8.35
C PRO A 120 15.84 1.50 -8.91
N VAL A 121 15.50 1.57 -10.20
CA VAL A 121 14.86 0.45 -10.90
C VAL A 121 15.79 -0.76 -10.87
N PHE A 122 15.24 -1.91 -10.47
CA PHE A 122 15.92 -3.20 -10.45
C PHE A 122 15.20 -4.20 -11.34
N SER A 123 15.95 -5.17 -11.87
CA SER A 123 15.37 -6.25 -12.68
C SER A 123 14.98 -7.43 -11.82
N VAL A 124 13.89 -8.09 -12.21
CA VAL A 124 13.35 -9.29 -11.59
C VAL A 124 13.60 -10.49 -12.49
N ALA A 125 14.21 -11.55 -11.95
CA ALA A 125 14.46 -12.78 -12.68
C ALA A 125 13.16 -13.57 -12.91
N GLY A 126 13.19 -14.52 -13.84
CA GLY A 126 12.00 -15.32 -14.20
C GLY A 126 11.46 -16.20 -13.07
N ASP A 127 12.21 -16.39 -11.99
CA ASP A 127 11.80 -17.09 -10.77
C ASP A 127 11.31 -16.13 -9.67
N GLY A 128 11.21 -14.83 -9.95
CA GLY A 128 10.80 -13.80 -8.99
C GLY A 128 11.94 -13.25 -8.13
N SER A 129 13.15 -13.77 -8.22
CA SER A 129 14.28 -13.24 -7.45
C SER A 129 14.75 -11.88 -7.97
N PHE A 130 15.14 -10.99 -7.07
CA PHE A 130 15.72 -9.69 -7.43
C PHE A 130 16.83 -9.28 -6.47
N THR A 131 17.71 -8.41 -6.96
CA THR A 131 18.67 -7.68 -6.14
C THR A 131 18.47 -6.19 -6.38
N ALA A 132 18.16 -5.44 -5.33
CA ALA A 132 17.93 -4.00 -5.39
C ALA A 132 18.94 -3.26 -4.52
N ALA A 133 19.44 -2.11 -4.98
CA ALA A 133 20.24 -1.22 -4.15
C ALA A 133 19.29 -0.34 -3.34
N MET A 134 19.13 -0.66 -2.05
CA MET A 134 18.17 -0.01 -1.17
C MET A 134 18.84 1.11 -0.39
N THR A 135 18.17 2.25 -0.31
CA THR A 135 18.54 3.36 0.56
C THR A 135 17.45 3.53 1.61
N ILE A 136 17.80 3.47 2.89
CA ILE A 136 16.86 3.74 3.98
C ILE A 136 17.00 5.21 4.38
N ALA A 137 15.87 5.90 4.46
CA ALA A 137 15.78 7.26 4.94
C ALA A 137 14.94 7.31 6.22
N VAL A 138 15.35 8.13 7.18
CA VAL A 138 14.51 8.49 8.32
C VAL A 138 13.59 9.64 7.90
N MET A 139 12.29 9.35 7.83
CA MET A 139 11.28 10.37 7.47
C MET A 139 10.90 11.24 8.66
N ALA A 140 10.84 10.64 9.84
CA ALA A 140 10.55 11.31 11.10
C ALA A 140 11.21 10.55 12.24
N GLY A 141 11.53 11.25 13.32
CA GLY A 141 12.02 10.66 14.56
C GLY A 141 12.99 11.59 15.27
N GLU A 142 12.94 11.59 16.60
CA GLU A 142 13.88 12.31 17.45
C GLU A 142 14.76 11.33 18.20
N LEU A 143 16.06 11.60 18.26
CA LEU A 143 17.04 10.90 19.09
C LEU A 143 17.26 11.71 20.37
N HIS A 144 16.89 11.14 21.49
CA HIS A 144 17.20 11.65 22.81
C HIS A 144 18.47 10.99 23.30
N THR A 145 19.39 11.81 23.81
CA THR A 145 20.61 11.33 24.45
C THR A 145 20.76 12.00 25.80
N LEU A 146 20.88 11.20 26.85
CA LEU A 146 21.12 11.66 28.21
C LEU A 146 22.56 11.31 28.59
N PHE A 147 23.42 12.33 28.65
CA PHE A 147 24.81 12.18 29.05
C PHE A 147 25.07 12.93 30.35
N LEU A 148 25.46 12.20 31.41
CA LEU A 148 25.76 12.76 32.74
C LEU A 148 24.68 13.71 33.29
N GLY A 149 23.40 13.39 33.03
CA GLY A 149 22.25 14.18 33.50
C GLY A 149 21.86 15.37 32.63
N THR A 150 22.51 15.56 31.48
CA THR A 150 22.09 16.56 30.47
C THR A 150 21.49 15.85 29.27
N GLU A 151 20.26 16.20 28.95
CA GLU A 151 19.55 15.67 27.78
C GLU A 151 19.77 16.58 26.57
N THR A 152 20.05 15.97 25.44
CA THR A 152 20.04 16.62 24.13
C THR A 152 19.13 15.85 23.20
N VAL A 153 18.38 16.59 22.37
CA VAL A 153 17.46 16.04 21.38
C VAL A 153 17.99 16.40 20.01
N MET A 154 18.07 15.40 19.14
CA MET A 154 18.48 15.54 17.74
C MET A 154 17.35 15.06 16.83
N ASP A 155 16.93 15.89 15.89
CA ASP A 155 16.06 15.45 14.81
C ASP A 155 16.83 14.51 13.88
N LEU A 156 16.31 13.30 13.68
CA LEU A 156 16.88 12.31 12.80
C LEU A 156 16.33 12.42 11.37
N SER A 157 15.34 13.28 11.12
CA SER A 157 14.73 13.45 9.79
C SER A 157 15.79 13.75 8.72
N ALA A 158 15.57 13.21 7.52
CA ALA A 158 16.50 13.30 6.38
C ALA A 158 17.87 12.62 6.56
N THR A 159 18.08 11.86 7.64
CA THR A 159 19.23 10.95 7.75
C THR A 159 19.02 9.79 6.79
N THR A 160 20.02 9.47 5.96
CA THR A 160 19.96 8.37 4.99
C THR A 160 21.13 7.40 5.16
N SER A 161 20.88 6.13 4.89
CA SER A 161 21.91 5.10 4.85
C SER A 161 22.70 5.18 3.55
N ALA A 162 23.88 4.56 3.52
CA ALA A 162 24.49 4.20 2.25
C ALA A 162 23.58 3.22 1.47
N PRO A 163 23.60 3.21 0.13
CA PRO A 163 22.90 2.20 -0.66
C PRO A 163 23.48 0.81 -0.39
N ASN A 164 22.64 -0.12 0.04
CA ASN A 164 23.03 -1.50 0.35
C ASN A 164 22.21 -2.50 -0.46
N PRO A 165 22.79 -3.63 -0.89
CA PRO A 165 22.05 -4.62 -1.64
C PRO A 165 21.01 -5.32 -0.74
N MET A 166 19.77 -5.34 -1.19
CA MET A 166 18.71 -6.22 -0.72
C MET A 166 18.56 -7.37 -1.70
N ASN A 167 18.59 -8.59 -1.18
CA ASN A 167 18.20 -9.76 -1.95
C ASN A 167 16.80 -10.16 -1.51
N GLY A 168 15.89 -10.23 -2.47
CA GLY A 168 14.49 -10.52 -2.20
C GLY A 168 13.86 -11.36 -3.30
N THR A 169 12.61 -11.68 -3.07
CA THR A 169 11.75 -12.39 -3.99
C THR A 169 10.43 -11.66 -4.09
N ILE A 170 9.93 -11.54 -5.31
CA ILE A 170 8.53 -11.22 -5.58
C ILE A 170 7.84 -12.49 -6.06
N THR A 171 6.86 -12.94 -5.28
CA THR A 171 6.07 -14.11 -5.60
C THR A 171 4.69 -13.66 -6.02
N GLN A 172 4.28 -14.04 -7.23
CA GLN A 172 2.90 -13.86 -7.65
C GLN A 172 2.05 -14.98 -7.04
N GLY A 173 1.14 -14.61 -6.15
CA GLY A 173 0.12 -15.50 -5.63
C GLY A 173 -1.15 -15.49 -6.49
N PRO A 174 -2.16 -16.29 -6.14
CA PRO A 174 -3.52 -16.20 -6.72
C PRO A 174 -4.22 -14.84 -6.48
N ASP A 175 -3.56 -13.97 -5.73
CA ASP A 175 -4.09 -13.14 -4.67
C ASP A 175 -3.47 -11.72 -4.75
N GLY A 176 -2.34 -11.58 -5.45
CA GLY A 176 -1.55 -10.35 -5.57
C GLY A 176 -0.06 -10.68 -5.56
N TYR A 177 0.77 -9.68 -5.31
CA TYR A 177 2.19 -9.88 -5.06
C TYR A 177 2.50 -10.03 -3.57
N HIS A 178 3.29 -11.05 -3.24
CA HIS A 178 4.02 -11.11 -1.97
C HIS A 178 5.46 -10.70 -2.24
N MET A 179 5.98 -9.76 -1.46
CA MET A 179 7.37 -9.34 -1.55
C MET A 179 8.05 -9.54 -0.20
N GLU A 180 9.20 -10.21 -0.23
CA GLU A 180 10.08 -10.31 0.93
C GLU A 180 11.53 -10.13 0.51
N GLY A 181 12.36 -9.63 1.41
CA GLY A 181 13.79 -9.67 1.23
C GLY A 181 14.59 -9.23 2.44
N PHE A 182 15.83 -9.69 2.48
CA PHE A 182 16.76 -9.36 3.55
C PHE A 182 17.53 -8.10 3.21
N MET A 183 17.57 -7.17 4.15
CA MET A 183 18.17 -5.86 4.00
C MET A 183 19.27 -5.63 5.04
N LEU A 184 20.23 -4.81 4.64
CA LEU A 184 21.27 -4.23 5.50
C LEU A 184 21.16 -2.72 5.41
N ALA A 185 21.28 -2.03 6.53
CA ALA A 185 21.36 -0.58 6.58
C ALA A 185 22.47 -0.13 7.51
N LEU A 186 23.28 0.80 7.00
CA LEU A 186 24.41 1.38 7.70
C LEU A 186 24.22 2.89 7.76
N PHE A 187 24.20 3.43 8.97
CA PHE A 187 24.17 4.87 9.22
C PHE A 187 25.41 5.27 9.99
N ASP A 188 26.08 6.31 9.51
CA ASP A 188 27.23 6.91 10.16
C ASP A 188 26.85 8.30 10.68
N PHE A 189 26.99 8.48 11.99
CA PHE A 189 26.73 9.73 12.68
C PHE A 189 28.06 10.37 13.06
N TYR A 190 28.21 11.65 12.75
CA TYR A 190 29.38 12.43 13.12
C TYR A 190 28.97 13.77 13.72
N ASP A 191 29.37 14.01 14.96
CA ASP A 191 29.22 15.32 15.59
C ASP A 191 30.55 16.10 15.50
N PRO A 192 30.63 17.18 14.70
CA PRO A 192 31.84 17.96 14.54
C PRO A 192 32.24 18.76 15.79
N VAL A 193 31.33 18.96 16.75
CA VAL A 193 31.59 19.74 17.97
C VAL A 193 32.27 18.87 19.02
N SER A 194 31.71 17.69 19.32
CA SER A 194 32.30 16.75 20.27
C SER A 194 33.38 15.84 19.66
N GLY A 195 33.40 15.71 18.32
CA GLY A 195 34.24 14.74 17.62
C GLY A 195 33.76 13.29 17.76
N LEU A 196 32.54 13.08 18.27
CA LEU A 196 31.93 11.76 18.38
C LEU A 196 31.60 11.22 16.99
N TYR A 197 31.87 9.94 16.81
CA TYR A 197 31.52 9.18 15.62
C TYR A 197 30.85 7.88 16.07
N ALA A 198 29.70 7.57 15.49
CA ALA A 198 28.93 6.39 15.81
C ALA A 198 28.42 5.73 14.54
N THR A 199 28.50 4.40 14.49
CA THR A 199 28.00 3.61 13.37
C THR A 199 26.86 2.74 13.86
N LEU A 200 25.69 2.93 13.26
CA LEU A 200 24.50 2.11 13.44
C LEU A 200 24.42 1.11 12.29
N ASN A 201 24.46 -0.17 12.64
CA ASN A 201 24.19 -1.28 11.73
C ASN A 201 22.80 -1.83 12.03
N MET A 202 22.02 -2.05 10.99
CA MET A 202 20.71 -2.67 11.09
C MET A 202 20.56 -3.74 10.01
N ASN A 203 19.87 -4.82 10.35
CA ASN A 203 19.63 -5.89 9.42
C ASN A 203 18.35 -6.65 9.76
N GLY A 204 17.57 -6.99 8.76
CA GLY A 204 16.28 -7.63 8.95
C GLY A 204 15.62 -7.96 7.64
N TYR A 205 14.43 -8.56 7.75
CA TYR A 205 13.57 -8.78 6.61
C TYR A 205 12.60 -7.62 6.47
N LEU A 206 12.30 -7.23 5.23
CA LEU A 206 11.10 -6.47 4.89
C LEU A 206 10.21 -7.43 4.11
N ALA A 207 9.03 -7.71 4.64
CA ALA A 207 8.04 -8.57 4.02
C ALA A 207 6.68 -7.91 4.05
N GLY A 208 5.91 -8.07 2.98
CA GLY A 208 4.54 -7.58 2.93
C GLY A 208 3.77 -8.11 1.74
N ASP A 209 2.47 -7.99 1.88
CA ASP A 209 1.49 -8.44 0.90
C ASP A 209 0.83 -7.23 0.25
N GLU A 210 0.64 -7.33 -1.06
CA GLU A 210 -0.06 -6.30 -1.82
C GLU A 210 -1.48 -6.13 -1.27
N THR A 211 -1.85 -4.87 -1.04
CA THR A 211 -3.21 -4.47 -0.69
C THR A 211 -3.91 -3.83 -1.86
N CYS A 212 -5.23 -3.83 -1.81
CA CYS A 212 -6.07 -3.17 -2.80
C CYS A 212 -5.93 -1.65 -2.63
N ALA A 213 -4.86 -1.07 -3.18
CA ALA A 213 -4.61 0.38 -3.19
C ALA A 213 -5.77 1.16 -3.83
N ALA A 214 -6.48 0.51 -4.76
CA ALA A 214 -7.75 1.01 -5.29
C ALA A 214 -8.89 0.55 -4.37
N GLY A 215 -9.26 1.39 -3.40
CA GLY A 215 -10.59 1.28 -2.78
C GLY A 215 -11.72 1.30 -3.84
N PRO A 216 -12.98 1.11 -3.43
CA PRO A 216 -14.11 1.03 -4.34
C PRO A 216 -14.15 2.20 -5.31
N SER A 217 -14.21 1.90 -6.61
CA SER A 217 -14.30 2.92 -7.67
C SER A 217 -15.71 2.98 -8.25
N ASN A 218 -16.18 4.17 -8.62
CA ASN A 218 -17.51 4.32 -9.21
C ASN A 218 -17.52 3.82 -10.66
N VAL A 219 -18.41 2.88 -10.95
CA VAL A 219 -18.60 2.30 -12.29
C VAL A 219 -19.53 3.15 -13.15
N CYS A 220 -20.61 3.62 -12.55
CA CYS A 220 -21.65 4.38 -13.24
C CYS A 220 -22.30 5.37 -12.27
N SER A 221 -22.99 6.37 -12.80
CA SER A 221 -23.87 7.28 -12.06
C SER A 221 -25.31 6.77 -12.03
N THR A 222 -26.14 7.37 -11.17
CA THR A 222 -27.60 7.15 -11.13
C THR A 222 -28.36 8.47 -11.17
N GLU A 223 -29.68 8.38 -11.29
CA GLU A 223 -30.62 9.48 -11.35
C GLU A 223 -31.15 9.88 -9.95
N VAL A 224 -31.73 11.08 -9.83
CA VAL A 224 -32.25 11.63 -8.57
C VAL A 224 -33.48 10.84 -8.08
N ASN A 225 -33.56 10.58 -6.78
CA ASN A 225 -34.71 9.92 -6.14
C ASN A 225 -35.57 10.90 -5.31
N SER A 226 -36.62 10.44 -4.62
CA SER A 226 -37.53 11.29 -3.84
C SER A 226 -36.91 12.06 -2.68
N THR A 227 -35.70 11.71 -2.23
CA THR A 227 -34.95 12.49 -1.24
C THR A 227 -34.36 13.78 -1.85
N GLY A 228 -34.43 13.96 -3.17
CA GLY A 228 -33.92 15.13 -3.88
C GLY A 228 -32.47 15.02 -4.35
N ALA A 229 -31.80 13.87 -4.18
CA ALA A 229 -30.46 13.60 -4.69
C ALA A 229 -30.33 12.16 -5.24
N PRO A 230 -29.30 11.86 -6.06
CA PRO A 230 -29.00 10.51 -6.49
C PRO A 230 -28.47 9.66 -5.33
N ALA A 231 -28.87 8.38 -5.25
CA ALA A 231 -28.35 7.48 -4.23
C ALA A 231 -26.95 6.99 -4.58
N HIS A 232 -26.02 7.06 -3.64
CA HIS A 232 -24.66 6.58 -3.78
C HIS A 232 -24.43 5.33 -2.93
N ILE A 233 -23.83 4.29 -3.51
CA ILE A 233 -23.35 3.12 -2.78
C ILE A 233 -21.86 3.29 -2.43
N SER A 234 -21.49 2.84 -1.25
CA SER A 234 -20.10 2.72 -0.81
C SER A 234 -19.88 1.38 -0.11
N ALA A 235 -18.62 0.97 -0.04
CA ALA A 235 -18.16 -0.17 0.75
C ALA A 235 -17.15 0.35 1.78
N ILE A 236 -17.28 -0.12 3.02
CA ILE A 236 -16.48 0.29 4.17
C ILE A 236 -16.03 -0.99 4.90
N GLY A 237 -14.85 -0.97 5.51
CA GLY A 237 -14.25 -2.13 6.16
C GLY A 237 -13.03 -2.61 5.41
N SER A 238 -12.75 -3.91 5.48
CA SER A 238 -11.62 -4.53 4.76
C SER A 238 -12.06 -5.11 3.42
N TYR A 239 -11.24 -4.92 2.38
CA TYR A 239 -11.38 -5.58 1.07
C TYR A 239 -10.61 -6.89 0.99
N GLU A 240 -9.98 -7.31 2.09
CA GLU A 240 -9.32 -8.60 2.23
C GLU A 240 -10.35 -9.66 2.59
N VAL A 241 -10.43 -10.74 1.80
CA VAL A 241 -11.47 -11.76 1.98
C VAL A 241 -11.33 -12.46 3.33
N ALA A 242 -10.09 -12.66 3.80
CA ALA A 242 -9.81 -13.30 5.08
C ALA A 242 -10.35 -12.51 6.28
N HIS A 243 -10.40 -11.18 6.18
CA HIS A 243 -10.87 -10.31 7.25
C HIS A 243 -12.39 -10.33 7.44
N ASN A 244 -13.15 -10.67 6.39
CA ASN A 244 -14.61 -10.83 6.41
C ASN A 244 -15.36 -9.71 7.17
N SER A 245 -15.01 -8.46 6.90
CA SER A 245 -15.50 -7.28 7.64
C SER A 245 -16.07 -6.18 6.75
N LEU A 246 -16.49 -6.54 5.53
CA LEU A 246 -17.05 -5.58 4.57
C LEU A 246 -18.50 -5.20 4.90
N GLU A 247 -18.79 -3.91 4.87
CA GLU A 247 -20.13 -3.35 4.99
C GLU A 247 -20.47 -2.45 3.81
N LEU A 248 -21.64 -2.66 3.24
CA LEU A 248 -22.20 -1.84 2.17
C LEU A 248 -23.12 -0.78 2.74
N TYR A 249 -23.04 0.43 2.20
CA TYR A 249 -23.91 1.53 2.55
C TYR A 249 -24.50 2.14 1.28
N ALA A 250 -25.76 2.55 1.31
CA ALA A 250 -26.35 3.35 0.24
C ALA A 250 -27.15 4.53 0.79
N GLY A 251 -26.92 5.71 0.23
CA GLY A 251 -27.64 6.93 0.60
C GLY A 251 -27.36 8.10 -0.35
N PRO A 252 -28.22 9.12 -0.39
CA PRO A 252 -29.49 9.18 0.32
C PRO A 252 -30.57 8.29 -0.32
N VAL A 253 -31.33 7.55 0.49
CA VAL A 253 -32.47 6.70 0.08
C VAL A 253 -33.69 6.99 0.96
N PRO A 254 -34.95 6.84 0.48
CA PRO A 254 -36.13 7.03 1.31
C PRO A 254 -36.26 5.94 2.39
N ASP A 255 -37.06 6.20 3.43
CA ASP A 255 -37.34 5.24 4.51
C ASP A 255 -38.27 4.10 4.04
N GLN A 256 -37.72 3.29 3.15
CA GLN A 256 -38.42 2.24 2.40
C GLN A 256 -37.51 1.02 2.27
N PHE A 257 -38.12 -0.10 1.88
CA PHE A 257 -37.40 -1.34 1.64
C PHE A 257 -36.40 -1.23 0.47
N GLY A 258 -35.18 -1.73 0.64
CA GLY A 258 -34.19 -1.94 -0.40
C GLY A 258 -33.41 -3.26 -0.28
N ILE A 259 -32.71 -3.59 -1.35
CA ILE A 259 -31.84 -4.77 -1.49
C ILE A 259 -30.49 -4.32 -2.04
N PHE A 260 -29.42 -4.80 -1.42
CA PHE A 260 -28.08 -4.77 -2.02
C PHE A 260 -27.87 -6.02 -2.86
N PHE A 261 -27.19 -5.87 -3.98
CA PHE A 261 -26.89 -6.97 -4.88
C PHE A 261 -25.54 -6.77 -5.55
N TYR A 262 -24.92 -7.88 -5.96
CA TYR A 262 -23.57 -7.89 -6.47
C TYR A 262 -23.36 -8.94 -7.56
N SER A 263 -22.35 -8.73 -8.41
CA SER A 263 -22.08 -9.54 -9.60
C SER A 263 -20.63 -9.33 -10.06
N PRO A 264 -19.96 -10.32 -10.65
CA PRO A 264 -18.64 -10.15 -11.26
C PRO A 264 -18.72 -9.59 -12.70
N THR A 265 -19.92 -9.24 -13.19
CA THR A 265 -20.13 -8.74 -14.55
C THR A 265 -20.74 -7.35 -14.56
N LEU A 266 -20.52 -6.62 -15.64
CA LEU A 266 -21.12 -5.30 -15.90
C LEU A 266 -22.12 -5.38 -17.04
N VAL A 267 -23.11 -4.48 -17.03
CA VAL A 267 -23.95 -4.22 -18.21
C VAL A 267 -23.30 -3.14 -19.06
N ASN A 268 -23.19 -3.39 -20.37
CA ASN A 268 -22.65 -2.44 -21.34
C ASN A 268 -21.28 -1.87 -20.94
N GLY A 269 -20.41 -2.68 -20.32
CA GLY A 269 -19.09 -2.23 -19.86
C GLY A 269 -19.15 -1.13 -18.79
N GLY A 270 -20.22 -1.07 -17.99
CA GLY A 270 -20.40 -0.08 -16.94
C GLY A 270 -21.26 1.12 -17.35
N ALA A 271 -21.56 1.30 -18.64
CA ALA A 271 -22.49 2.35 -19.10
C ALA A 271 -23.92 2.15 -18.58
N GLY A 272 -24.25 0.92 -18.17
CA GLY A 272 -25.55 0.53 -17.66
C GLY A 272 -26.68 0.65 -18.68
N PHE A 273 -27.91 0.48 -18.19
CA PHE A 273 -29.13 0.78 -18.95
C PHE A 273 -30.25 1.25 -18.00
N PRO A 274 -31.21 2.05 -18.50
CA PRO A 274 -32.33 2.52 -17.66
C PRO A 274 -33.15 1.36 -17.10
N LEU A 275 -33.40 1.39 -15.78
CA LEU A 275 -34.27 0.44 -15.09
C LEU A 275 -35.01 1.14 -13.95
N GLY A 276 -36.34 1.13 -14.03
CA GLY A 276 -37.15 1.93 -13.12
C GLY A 276 -36.88 3.42 -13.29
N ASP A 277 -36.78 4.13 -12.18
CA ASP A 277 -36.46 5.56 -12.18
C ASP A 277 -34.94 5.83 -12.06
N GLY A 278 -34.11 4.78 -12.20
CA GLY A 278 -32.65 4.84 -12.15
C GLY A 278 -31.97 4.00 -13.24
N ARG A 279 -30.75 3.55 -12.95
CA ARG A 279 -29.91 2.81 -13.91
C ARG A 279 -29.36 1.51 -13.33
N LEU A 280 -29.50 0.40 -14.05
CA LEU A 280 -28.85 -0.87 -13.71
C LEU A 280 -27.49 -0.95 -14.41
N CYS A 281 -26.43 -1.09 -13.63
CA CYS A 281 -25.05 -1.06 -14.13
C CYS A 281 -24.34 -2.41 -14.01
N ILE A 282 -24.71 -3.22 -13.02
CA ILE A 282 -24.11 -4.53 -12.81
C ILE A 282 -24.86 -5.62 -13.57
N GLY A 283 -24.11 -6.53 -14.18
CA GLY A 283 -24.56 -7.53 -15.13
C GLY A 283 -25.25 -8.74 -14.49
N PRO A 284 -26.03 -9.50 -15.26
CA PRO A 284 -26.79 -10.64 -14.75
C PRO A 284 -25.95 -11.90 -14.52
N GLY A 285 -24.70 -11.95 -15.00
CA GLY A 285 -23.83 -13.12 -14.85
C GLY A 285 -23.52 -13.35 -13.37
N ALA A 286 -23.97 -14.46 -12.79
CA ALA A 286 -23.78 -14.78 -11.37
C ALA A 286 -24.31 -13.73 -10.37
N LEU A 287 -25.33 -12.97 -10.74
CA LEU A 287 -25.91 -11.92 -9.89
C LEU A 287 -26.50 -12.50 -8.59
N GLN A 288 -26.05 -11.94 -7.47
CA GLN A 288 -26.46 -12.31 -6.12
C GLN A 288 -27.26 -11.18 -5.47
N ARG A 289 -28.38 -11.54 -4.83
CA ARG A 289 -29.18 -10.60 -4.04
C ARG A 289 -28.99 -10.90 -2.56
N LEU A 290 -28.69 -9.87 -1.77
CA LEU A 290 -28.44 -10.02 -0.35
C LEU A 290 -29.77 -9.98 0.42
N TYR A 291 -30.24 -11.15 0.83
CA TYR A 291 -31.43 -11.33 1.68
C TYR A 291 -31.02 -11.49 3.15
N PRO A 292 -31.83 -10.99 4.11
CA PRO A 292 -33.14 -10.37 3.90
C PRO A 292 -33.05 -8.93 3.38
N PRO A 293 -34.08 -8.41 2.73
CA PRO A 293 -34.38 -6.99 2.67
C PRO A 293 -33.87 -6.11 3.82
N VAL A 294 -33.33 -4.95 3.50
CA VAL A 294 -33.04 -3.89 4.48
C VAL A 294 -34.06 -2.76 4.35
N ILE A 295 -34.32 -2.04 5.43
CA ILE A 295 -35.21 -0.87 5.42
C ILE A 295 -34.34 0.36 5.56
N GLY A 296 -34.51 1.32 4.65
CA GLY A 296 -33.89 2.63 4.77
C GLY A 296 -34.36 3.34 6.04
N SER A 297 -33.43 3.97 6.74
CA SER A 297 -33.70 4.76 7.94
C SER A 297 -32.72 5.93 7.99
N GLY A 298 -33.22 7.15 8.20
CA GLY A 298 -32.35 8.32 8.31
C GLY A 298 -31.63 8.64 7.00
N LEU A 299 -32.31 8.43 5.87
CA LEU A 299 -31.81 8.57 4.51
C LEU A 299 -30.77 7.51 4.08
N ALA A 300 -30.66 6.40 4.81
CA ALA A 300 -29.57 5.46 4.64
C ALA A 300 -30.06 4.02 4.69
N MET A 301 -29.44 3.13 3.91
CA MET A 301 -29.51 1.69 4.13
C MET A 301 -28.11 1.12 4.23
N ALA A 302 -27.91 0.15 5.12
CA ALA A 302 -26.61 -0.48 5.37
C ALA A 302 -26.75 -2.00 5.43
N ARG A 303 -25.68 -2.70 5.06
CA ARG A 303 -25.64 -4.16 5.03
C ARG A 303 -24.23 -4.69 5.19
N THR A 304 -23.97 -5.38 6.30
CA THR A 304 -22.78 -6.21 6.47
C THR A 304 -22.83 -7.40 5.50
N LEU A 305 -21.69 -7.69 4.88
CA LEU A 305 -21.51 -8.81 3.97
C LEU A 305 -20.68 -9.90 4.66
N ASP A 306 -21.20 -11.13 4.63
CA ASP A 306 -20.44 -12.31 5.05
C ASP A 306 -19.85 -12.97 3.79
N LEU A 307 -18.58 -12.70 3.53
CA LEU A 307 -17.80 -13.22 2.41
C LEU A 307 -17.61 -14.75 2.49
N ALA A 308 -17.70 -15.33 3.69
CA ALA A 308 -17.56 -16.77 3.89
C ALA A 308 -18.85 -17.54 3.57
N ASN A 309 -20.00 -16.87 3.54
CA ASN A 309 -21.32 -17.50 3.31
C ASN A 309 -22.13 -16.74 2.24
N PRO A 310 -21.74 -16.82 0.95
CA PRO A 310 -22.45 -16.14 -0.12
C PRO A 310 -23.87 -16.73 -0.34
N PRO A 311 -24.82 -15.98 -0.92
CA PRO A 311 -26.18 -16.47 -1.17
C PRO A 311 -26.25 -17.70 -2.07
N ALA A 312 -25.27 -17.88 -2.96
CA ALA A 312 -25.11 -19.06 -3.80
C ALA A 312 -23.62 -19.30 -4.08
N PRO A 313 -23.21 -20.53 -4.45
CA PRO A 313 -21.81 -20.84 -4.76
C PRO A 313 -21.21 -19.98 -5.88
N ALA A 314 -22.02 -19.61 -6.89
CA ALA A 314 -21.59 -18.72 -7.97
C ALA A 314 -21.34 -17.27 -7.48
N GLY A 315 -21.74 -16.95 -6.26
CA GLY A 315 -21.56 -15.67 -5.58
C GLY A 315 -20.36 -15.61 -4.66
N GLN A 316 -19.52 -16.65 -4.64
CA GLN A 316 -18.33 -16.68 -3.79
C GLN A 316 -17.32 -15.65 -4.26
N ILE A 317 -17.10 -14.65 -3.43
CA ILE A 317 -16.02 -13.68 -3.61
C ILE A 317 -14.74 -14.36 -3.14
N THR A 318 -13.71 -14.35 -3.99
CA THR A 318 -12.39 -14.90 -3.68
C THR A 318 -11.38 -13.77 -3.67
N ALA A 319 -10.28 -13.95 -2.94
CA ALA A 319 -9.14 -13.06 -3.08
C ALA A 319 -8.66 -13.01 -4.55
N GLY A 320 -8.13 -11.86 -4.97
CA GLY A 320 -7.78 -11.55 -6.34
C GLY A 320 -8.97 -11.30 -7.29
N SER A 321 -10.23 -11.44 -6.84
CA SER A 321 -11.41 -11.24 -7.70
C SER A 321 -12.00 -9.83 -7.61
N THR A 322 -12.53 -9.35 -8.73
CA THR A 322 -13.23 -8.06 -8.79
C THR A 322 -14.74 -8.27 -8.84
N TRP A 323 -15.48 -7.57 -7.99
CA TRP A 323 -16.93 -7.63 -7.93
C TRP A 323 -17.56 -6.26 -7.93
N TYR A 324 -18.76 -6.20 -8.49
CA TYR A 324 -19.53 -4.98 -8.64
C TYR A 324 -20.75 -4.99 -7.72
N PHE A 325 -21.00 -3.89 -7.04
CA PHE A 325 -22.09 -3.77 -6.07
C PHE A 325 -23.03 -2.63 -6.47
N GLN A 326 -24.32 -2.84 -6.26
CA GLN A 326 -25.35 -1.84 -6.47
C GLN A 326 -26.52 -2.06 -5.49
N ALA A 327 -27.25 -1.00 -5.18
CA ALA A 327 -28.45 -1.05 -4.36
C ALA A 327 -29.70 -0.75 -5.20
N TRP A 328 -30.77 -1.47 -4.92
CA TRP A 328 -32.12 -1.21 -5.40
C TRP A 328 -32.98 -0.84 -4.21
N PHE A 329 -33.87 0.14 -4.34
CA PHE A 329 -34.75 0.55 -3.26
C PHE A 329 -36.11 1.01 -3.78
N ARG A 330 -37.13 0.81 -2.94
CA ARG A 330 -38.49 1.32 -3.17
C ARG A 330 -38.49 2.83 -3.06
N ASP A 331 -39.13 3.47 -4.01
CA ASP A 331 -39.26 4.93 -4.05
C ASP A 331 -40.63 5.33 -4.58
N PRO A 332 -41.71 5.18 -3.78
CA PRO A 332 -43.05 5.58 -4.22
C PRO A 332 -43.24 7.11 -4.27
N GLY A 333 -42.28 7.89 -3.74
CA GLY A 333 -42.38 9.34 -3.63
C GLY A 333 -41.87 10.10 -4.86
N ALA A 334 -41.21 9.44 -5.80
CA ALA A 334 -40.70 10.04 -7.03
C ALA A 334 -40.78 9.07 -8.22
N GLY A 335 -40.67 9.65 -9.42
CA GLY A 335 -40.70 8.89 -10.68
C GLY A 335 -42.06 8.30 -11.01
N LEU A 336 -42.07 7.37 -11.97
CA LEU A 336 -43.28 6.63 -12.38
C LEU A 336 -43.22 5.16 -12.01
N SER A 337 -42.02 4.64 -11.73
CA SER A 337 -41.78 3.21 -11.54
C SER A 337 -41.98 2.77 -10.09
N GLY A 338 -41.86 3.70 -9.14
CA GLY A 338 -42.01 3.45 -7.71
C GLY A 338 -40.78 2.77 -7.08
N PHE A 339 -39.65 2.78 -7.79
CA PHE A 339 -38.36 2.26 -7.33
C PHE A 339 -37.22 2.90 -8.11
N ASN A 340 -36.06 2.96 -7.47
CA ASN A 340 -34.85 3.54 -8.03
C ASN A 340 -33.61 2.68 -7.66
N LEU A 341 -32.46 3.00 -8.23
CA LEU A 341 -31.18 2.33 -8.00
C LEU A 341 -30.12 3.34 -7.55
N SER A 342 -29.15 2.87 -6.76
CA SER A 342 -27.93 3.64 -6.51
C SER A 342 -27.04 3.67 -7.75
N ASN A 343 -25.98 4.47 -7.71
CA ASN A 343 -24.82 4.26 -8.56
C ASN A 343 -24.21 2.85 -8.30
N ALA A 344 -23.25 2.41 -9.09
CA ALA A 344 -22.54 1.14 -8.86
C ALA A 344 -21.06 1.36 -8.56
N ILE A 345 -20.48 0.49 -7.73
CA ILE A 345 -19.05 0.48 -7.40
C ILE A 345 -18.39 -0.83 -7.83
N GLU A 346 -17.12 -0.74 -8.22
CA GLU A 346 -16.20 -1.85 -8.42
C GLU A 346 -15.36 -1.99 -7.15
N VAL A 347 -15.33 -3.20 -6.58
CA VAL A 347 -14.50 -3.54 -5.43
C VAL A 347 -13.53 -4.63 -5.87
N PRO A 348 -12.22 -4.33 -5.96
CA PRO A 348 -11.22 -5.38 -6.01
C PRO A 348 -11.11 -6.02 -4.62
N PHE A 349 -11.13 -7.35 -4.55
CA PHE A 349 -10.89 -8.08 -3.31
C PHE A 349 -9.46 -8.59 -3.31
N CYS A 350 -8.73 -8.17 -2.29
CA CYS A 350 -7.35 -8.56 -2.06
C CYS A 350 -7.28 -9.72 -1.06
N PRO A 351 -6.09 -10.28 -0.82
CA PRO A 351 -5.88 -11.45 0.05
C PRO A 351 -6.28 -11.16 1.48
#